data_AF-A0A401NJ97-F1
#
_entry.id   AF-A0A401NJ97-F1
#
_cell.length_a   1.000
_cell.length_b   1.000
_cell.length_c   1.000
_cell.angle_alpha   90.00
_cell.angle_beta   90.00
_cell.angle_gamma   90.00
#
_symmetry.space_group_name_H-M   'P 1'
#
loop_
_entity.id
_entity.type
_entity.pdbx_description
1 polymer ?
#
loop_
_entity_poly.entity_id
_entity_poly.type
_entity_poly.pdbx_seq_one_letter_code
_entity_poly.pdbx_strand_id
1 'polypeptide(L)'
;AYQNNDITEFEKILKTNHSNIMDDPFIREHIEELLRNIRTQVLIKLIKPYTRIHIPFISKELNIDVADVESLLVQCILDNTIHGRIDQVNQLLELDHQKRGGARYTALDKWTNQLNTLNQAVVSKLA
;
A
#
# COMPACT_ATOMS: atom_id res chain seq x y z
N ALA A 1 -8.86 -20.08 7.55
CA ALA A 1 -7.71 -19.48 6.85
C ALA A 1 -8.04 -18.15 6.16
N TYR A 2 -8.61 -18.11 4.94
CA TYR A 2 -8.84 -16.84 4.19
C TYR A 2 -9.73 -15.84 4.95
N GLN A 3 -10.89 -16.27 5.44
CA GLN A 3 -11.81 -15.40 6.20
C GLN A 3 -11.20 -14.82 7.49
N ASN A 4 -10.24 -15.52 8.08
CA ASN A 4 -9.58 -15.11 9.32
C ASN A 4 -8.34 -14.23 9.06
N ASN A 5 -7.98 -14.00 7.79
CA ASN A 5 -6.72 -13.39 7.37
C ASN A 5 -5.50 -14.07 8.02
N ASP A 6 -5.54 -15.39 8.19
CA ASP A 6 -4.44 -16.15 8.79
C ASP A 6 -3.55 -16.73 7.69
N ILE A 7 -2.37 -16.13 7.53
CA ILE A 7 -1.36 -16.53 6.53
C ILE A 7 -0.78 -17.90 6.87
N THR A 8 -0.53 -18.18 8.15
CA THR A 8 0.13 -19.42 8.59
C THR A 8 -0.77 -20.63 8.37
N GLU A 9 -2.05 -20.49 8.69
CA GLU A 9 -3.05 -21.53 8.45
C GLU A 9 -3.25 -21.74 6.94
N PHE A 10 -3.26 -20.67 6.15
CA PHE A 10 -3.41 -20.74 4.70
C PHE A 10 -2.23 -21.47 4.05
N GLU A 11 -0.99 -21.09 4.38
CA GLU A 11 0.22 -21.78 3.89
C GLU A 11 0.28 -23.25 4.32
N LYS A 12 -0.19 -23.57 5.53
CA LYS A 12 -0.28 -24.95 6.00
C LYS A 12 -1.26 -25.79 5.16
N ILE A 13 -2.43 -25.23 4.84
CA ILE A 13 -3.43 -25.91 4.00
C ILE A 13 -2.88 -26.13 2.59
N LEU A 14 -2.19 -25.14 2.01
CA LEU A 14 -1.54 -25.26 0.71
C LEU A 14 -0.46 -26.34 0.70
N LYS A 15 0.41 -26.39 1.72
CA LYS A 15 1.44 -27.43 1.84
C LYS A 15 0.85 -28.83 2.03
N THR A 16 -0.20 -28.95 2.84
CA THR A 16 -0.82 -30.26 3.15
C THR A 16 -1.56 -30.83 1.95
N ASN A 17 -2.23 -29.99 1.16
CA ASN A 17 -3.03 -30.40 0.00
C ASN A 17 -2.34 -30.03 -1.32
N HIS A 18 -0.99 -30.00 -1.32
CA HIS A 18 -0.21 -29.48 -2.44
C HIS A 18 -0.59 -30.15 -3.77
N SER A 19 -0.64 -31.48 -3.82
CA SER A 19 -0.98 -32.22 -5.04
C SER A 19 -2.37 -31.85 -5.57
N ASN A 20 -3.39 -31.84 -4.70
CA ASN A 20 -4.77 -31.58 -5.14
C ASN A 20 -5.01 -30.14 -5.63
N ILE A 21 -4.25 -29.17 -5.09
CA ILE A 21 -4.45 -27.74 -5.39
C ILE A 21 -3.50 -27.26 -6.47
N MET A 22 -2.23 -27.67 -6.40
CA MET A 22 -1.20 -27.23 -7.35
C MET A 22 -1.23 -28.00 -8.65
N ASP A 23 -1.88 -29.16 -8.76
CA ASP A 23 -1.96 -29.87 -10.05
C ASP A 23 -2.94 -29.19 -11.02
N ASP A 24 -3.87 -28.37 -10.53
CA ASP A 24 -4.81 -27.59 -11.34
C ASP A 24 -4.16 -26.26 -11.82
N PRO A 25 -3.99 -26.05 -13.14
CA PRO A 25 -3.38 -24.84 -13.68
C PRO A 25 -4.17 -23.55 -13.40
N PHE A 26 -5.52 -23.63 -13.39
CA PHE A 26 -6.39 -22.49 -13.17
C PHE A 26 -6.31 -22.02 -11.72
N ILE A 27 -6.35 -22.96 -10.77
CA ILE A 27 -6.24 -22.65 -9.34
C ILE A 27 -4.84 -22.10 -9.03
N ARG A 28 -3.79 -22.69 -9.60
CA ARG A 28 -2.39 -22.27 -9.40
C ARG A 28 -2.16 -20.82 -9.81
N GLU A 29 -2.74 -20.37 -10.92
CA GLU A 29 -2.59 -18.98 -11.41
C GLU A 29 -3.17 -17.96 -10.43
N HIS A 30 -4.32 -18.27 -9.81
CA HIS A 30 -5.02 -17.33 -8.93
C HIS A 30 -4.57 -17.38 -7.47
N ILE A 31 -3.82 -18.43 -7.07
CA ILE A 31 -3.44 -18.63 -5.67
C ILE A 31 -2.42 -17.60 -5.17
N GLU A 32 -1.54 -17.16 -6.07
CA GLU A 32 -0.53 -16.12 -5.77
C GLU A 32 -1.19 -14.78 -5.46
N GLU A 33 -2.21 -14.41 -6.26
CA GLU A 33 -3.00 -13.20 -6.02
C GLU A 33 -3.76 -13.29 -4.68
N LEU A 34 -4.34 -14.45 -4.38
CA LEU A 34 -5.01 -14.68 -3.09
C LEU A 34 -4.05 -14.50 -1.91
N LEU A 35 -2.85 -15.10 -1.99
CA LEU A 35 -1.81 -14.95 -0.97
C LEU A 35 -1.41 -13.49 -0.79
N ARG A 36 -1.22 -12.77 -1.89
CA ARG A 36 -0.92 -11.34 -1.87
C ARG A 36 -2.02 -10.55 -1.18
N ASN A 37 -3.28 -10.83 -1.48
CA ASN A 37 -4.43 -10.14 -0.88
C ASN A 37 -4.52 -10.35 0.64
N ILE A 38 -4.33 -11.59 1.13
CA ILE A 38 -4.30 -11.87 2.57
C ILE A 38 -3.13 -11.12 3.23
N ARG A 39 -1.93 -11.18 2.64
CA ARG A 39 -0.73 -10.50 3.16
C ARG A 39 -0.94 -9.00 3.27
N THR A 40 -1.56 -8.37 2.28
CA THR A 40 -1.91 -6.95 2.32
C THR A 40 -2.85 -6.62 3.48
N GLN A 41 -3.88 -7.44 3.72
CA GLN A 41 -4.81 -7.21 4.84
C GLN A 41 -4.14 -7.33 6.21
N VAL A 42 -3.32 -8.37 6.39
CA VAL A 42 -2.55 -8.56 7.63
C VAL A 42 -1.55 -7.42 7.81
N LEU A 43 -0.86 -7.01 6.76
CA LEU A 43 0.08 -5.89 6.77
C LEU A 43 -0.61 -4.61 7.23
N ILE A 44 -1.75 -4.23 6.64
CA ILE A 44 -2.51 -3.03 7.03
C ILE A 44 -2.90 -3.07 8.51
N LYS A 45 -3.33 -4.23 9.00
CA LYS A 45 -3.69 -4.41 10.41
C LYS A 45 -2.47 -4.29 11.32
N LEU A 46 -1.32 -4.84 10.90
CA LEU A 46 -0.07 -4.84 11.64
C LEU A 46 0.54 -3.44 11.79
N ILE A 47 0.52 -2.63 10.72
CA ILE A 47 1.15 -1.30 10.71
C ILE A 47 0.30 -0.23 11.42
N LYS A 48 -1.01 -0.45 11.54
CA LYS A 48 -1.99 0.54 12.05
C LYS A 48 -1.62 1.22 13.38
N PRO A 49 -1.11 0.54 14.42
CA PRO A 49 -0.77 1.17 15.69
C PRO A 49 0.59 1.91 15.68
N TYR A 50 1.38 1.79 14.61
CA TYR A 50 2.72 2.36 14.54
C TYR A 50 2.74 3.66 13.74
N THR A 51 3.70 4.53 14.04
CA THR A 51 4.04 5.69 13.20
C THR A 51 5.29 5.41 12.35
N ARG A 52 6.20 4.60 12.91
CA ARG A 52 7.44 4.16 12.28
C ARG A 52 7.62 2.69 12.64
N ILE A 53 7.91 1.85 11.66
CA ILE A 53 8.04 0.41 11.86
C ILE A 53 9.18 -0.14 11.01
N HIS A 54 9.97 -1.04 11.59
CA HIS A 54 11.09 -1.67 10.88
C HIS A 54 10.58 -2.70 9.87
N ILE A 55 11.09 -2.66 8.63
CA ILE A 55 10.75 -3.62 7.58
C ILE A 55 11.16 -5.06 7.98
N PRO A 56 12.33 -5.30 8.62
CA PRO A 56 12.68 -6.62 9.14
C PRO A 56 11.71 -7.16 10.20
N PHE A 57 11.01 -6.30 10.93
CA PHE A 57 9.99 -6.72 11.88
C PHE A 57 8.72 -7.21 11.14
N ILE A 58 8.30 -6.48 10.11
CA ILE A 58 7.19 -6.89 9.24
C ILE A 58 7.49 -8.22 8.52
N SER A 59 8.73 -8.40 8.03
CA SER A 59 9.18 -9.64 7.39
C SER A 59 9.05 -10.86 8.31
N LYS A 60 9.44 -10.72 9.59
CA LYS A 60 9.29 -11.80 10.57
C LYS A 60 7.83 -12.12 10.87
N GLU A 61 6.96 -11.11 10.96
CA GLU A 61 5.55 -11.31 11.26
C GLU A 61 4.78 -11.93 10.09
N LEU A 62 5.12 -11.55 8.85
CA LEU A 62 4.50 -12.08 7.63
C LEU A 62 5.17 -13.36 7.11
N ASN A 63 6.31 -13.76 7.69
CA ASN A 63 7.12 -14.91 7.28
C ASN A 63 7.53 -14.89 5.78
N ILE A 64 7.94 -13.72 5.28
CA ILE A 64 8.43 -13.52 3.91
C ILE A 64 9.74 -12.74 3.89
N ASP A 65 10.47 -12.79 2.78
CA ASP A 65 11.74 -12.08 2.65
C ASP A 65 11.55 -10.55 2.73
N VAL A 66 12.59 -9.85 3.20
CA VAL A 66 12.57 -8.38 3.32
C VAL A 66 12.34 -7.72 1.96
N ALA A 67 12.90 -8.27 0.88
CA ALA A 67 12.70 -7.75 -0.48
C ALA A 67 11.25 -7.90 -0.97
N ASP A 68 10.58 -8.99 -0.58
CA ASP A 68 9.16 -9.22 -0.89
C ASP A 68 8.26 -8.28 -0.08
N VAL A 69 8.60 -8.02 1.20
CA VAL A 69 7.90 -7.01 2.00
C VAL A 69 8.04 -5.63 1.37
N GLU A 70 9.24 -5.25 0.93
CA GLU A 70 9.49 -3.95 0.31
C GLU A 70 8.68 -3.81 -0.99
N SER A 71 8.69 -4.83 -1.84
CA SER A 71 7.90 -4.86 -3.07
C SER A 71 6.39 -4.76 -2.79
N LEU A 72 5.91 -5.46 -1.76
CA LEU A 72 4.51 -5.38 -1.32
C LEU A 72 4.15 -3.98 -0.81
N LEU A 73 5.03 -3.36 -0.01
CA LEU A 73 4.85 -2.00 0.51
C LEU A 73 4.83 -0.97 -0.62
N VAL A 74 5.74 -1.06 -1.60
CA VAL A 74 5.76 -0.19 -2.78
C VAL A 74 4.41 -0.25 -3.51
N GLN A 75 3.93 -1.46 -3.78
CA GLN A 75 2.65 -1.63 -4.46
C GLN A 75 1.48 -1.09 -3.64
N CYS A 76 1.46 -1.34 -2.32
CA CYS A 76 0.42 -0.82 -1.44
C CYS A 76 0.39 0.72 -1.36
N ILE A 77 1.55 1.36 -1.42
CA ILE A 77 1.68 2.83 -1.45
C ILE A 77 1.19 3.38 -2.79
N LEU A 78 1.58 2.76 -3.92
CA LEU A 78 1.10 3.13 -5.25
C LEU A 78 -0.42 2.99 -5.38
N ASP A 79 -0.98 1.94 -4.79
CA ASP A 79 -2.42 1.66 -4.74
C ASP A 79 -3.18 2.60 -3.77
N ASN A 80 -2.49 3.53 -3.08
CA ASN A 80 -3.02 4.42 -2.03
C ASN A 80 -3.67 3.68 -0.84
N THR A 81 -3.39 2.39 -0.66
CA THR A 81 -3.89 1.61 0.48
C THR A 81 -3.11 1.92 1.76
N ILE A 82 -1.80 2.14 1.63
CA ILE A 82 -0.90 2.54 2.72
C ILE A 82 -0.41 3.96 2.46
N HIS A 83 -0.53 4.82 3.46
CA HIS A 83 -0.06 6.21 3.37
C HIS A 83 1.24 6.35 4.15
N GLY A 84 2.36 6.35 3.45
CA GLY A 84 3.68 6.42 4.06
C GLY A 84 4.81 6.44 3.04
N ARG A 85 6.03 6.40 3.56
CA ARG A 85 7.28 6.43 2.80
C ARG A 85 8.20 5.33 3.30
N ILE A 86 8.96 4.76 2.38
CA ILE A 86 9.94 3.73 2.67
C ILE A 86 11.31 4.41 2.78
N ASP A 87 11.96 4.25 3.92
CA ASP A 87 13.38 4.55 4.10
C ASP A 87 14.17 3.25 3.92
N GLN A 88 14.72 3.07 2.72
CA GLN A 88 15.45 1.87 2.35
C GLN A 88 16.82 1.79 3.05
N VAL A 89 17.42 2.92 3.44
CA VAL A 89 18.73 2.94 4.11
C VAL A 89 18.60 2.45 5.55
N ASN A 90 17.60 2.95 6.27
CA ASN A 90 17.34 2.57 7.66
C ASN A 90 16.38 1.36 7.79
N GLN A 91 15.91 0.81 6.68
CA GLN A 91 14.97 -0.32 6.62
C GLN A 91 13.72 -0.06 7.47
N LEU A 92 13.09 1.09 7.23
CA LEU A 92 11.99 1.63 8.03
C LEU A 92 10.84 2.08 7.12
N LEU A 93 9.62 1.78 7.53
CA LEU A 93 8.41 2.36 6.98
C LEU A 93 7.94 3.51 7.88
N GLU A 94 7.89 4.71 7.33
CA GLU A 94 7.37 5.90 8.00
C GLU A 94 5.94 6.19 7.52
N LEU A 95 4.98 6.22 8.43
CA LEU A 95 3.57 6.43 8.11
C LEU A 95 3.21 7.91 8.23
N ASP A 96 2.44 8.40 7.26
CA ASP A 96 2.01 9.81 7.22
C ASP A 96 0.92 10.07 8.27
N HIS A 97 1.35 10.33 9.51
CA HIS A 97 0.44 10.61 10.63
C HIS A 97 0.03 12.09 10.72
N GLN A 98 0.61 12.97 9.89
CA GLN A 98 0.44 14.43 9.97
C GLN A 98 -0.12 14.99 8.65
N LYS A 99 -1.44 14.90 8.44
CA LYS A 99 -2.10 15.71 7.39
C LYS A 99 -2.27 17.15 7.88
N ARG A 100 -1.20 17.95 7.82
CA ARG A 100 -1.35 19.41 7.94
C ARG A 100 -1.91 19.97 6.63
N GLY A 101 -3.20 20.32 6.63
CA GLY A 101 -3.78 21.38 5.78
C GLY A 101 -3.72 21.26 4.26
N GLY A 102 -3.24 20.15 3.69
CA GLY A 102 -3.02 20.01 2.23
C GLY A 102 -4.24 20.44 1.40
N ALA A 103 -5.43 19.99 1.78
CA ALA A 103 -6.67 20.34 1.07
C ALA A 103 -6.94 21.85 1.01
N ARG A 104 -6.63 22.60 2.08
CA ARG A 104 -6.81 24.06 2.13
C ARG A 104 -5.83 24.76 1.19
N TYR A 105 -4.57 24.35 1.21
CA TYR A 105 -3.56 24.95 0.33
C TYR A 105 -3.85 24.63 -1.14
N THR A 106 -4.26 23.40 -1.46
CA THR A 106 -4.68 23.03 -2.83
C THR A 106 -5.89 23.83 -3.30
N ALA A 107 -6.86 24.11 -2.43
CA ALA A 107 -8.01 24.94 -2.79
C ALA A 107 -7.61 26.40 -3.08
N LEU A 108 -6.73 26.97 -2.25
CA LEU A 108 -6.20 28.33 -2.45
C LEU A 108 -5.38 28.44 -3.74
N ASP A 109 -4.54 27.44 -4.02
CA ASP A 109 -3.75 27.38 -5.25
C ASP A 109 -4.64 27.32 -6.50
N LYS A 110 -5.67 26.44 -6.49
CA LYS A 110 -6.68 26.38 -7.56
C LYS A 110 -7.36 27.73 -7.76
N TRP A 111 -7.79 28.38 -6.69
CA TRP A 111 -8.47 29.67 -6.80
C TRP A 111 -7.56 30.76 -7.38
N THR A 112 -6.30 30.80 -6.93
CA THR A 112 -5.29 31.75 -7.41
C THR A 112 -5.04 31.57 -8.91
N ASN A 113 -4.88 30.32 -9.37
CA ASN A 113 -4.70 30.01 -10.78
C ASN A 113 -5.91 30.43 -11.64
N GLN A 114 -7.13 30.20 -11.15
CA GLN A 114 -8.35 30.63 -11.86
C GLN A 114 -8.46 32.15 -11.97
N LEU A 115 -8.11 32.89 -10.90
CA LEU A 115 -8.09 34.36 -10.93
C LEU A 115 -7.08 34.91 -11.92
N ASN A 116 -5.90 34.28 -12.02
CA ASN A 116 -4.88 34.70 -12.99
C ASN A 116 -5.36 34.51 -14.44
N THR A 117 -5.97 33.35 -14.74
CA THR A 117 -6.56 33.08 -16.07
C THR A 117 -7.68 34.08 -16.40
N LEU A 118 -8.54 34.40 -15.43
CA LEU A 118 -9.61 35.39 -15.60
C LEU A 118 -9.04 36.78 -15.92
N ASN A 119 -8.02 37.21 -15.16
CA ASN A 119 -7.36 38.49 -15.39
C ASN A 119 -6.78 38.59 -16.80
N GLN A 120 -6.05 37.57 -17.25
CA GLN A 120 -5.50 37.52 -18.61
C GLN A 120 -6.60 37.61 -19.68
N ALA A 121 -7.71 36.90 -19.50
CA ALA A 121 -8.85 36.95 -20.43
C ALA A 121 -9.49 38.34 -20.48
N VAL A 122 -9.65 39.02 -19.34
CA VAL A 122 -10.20 40.38 -19.29
C VAL A 122 -9.27 41.39 -19.98
N VAL A 123 -7.97 41.34 -19.68
CA VAL A 123 -6.98 42.22 -20.30
C VAL A 123 -6.93 42.02 -21.81
N SER A 124 -6.99 40.77 -22.30
CA SER A 124 -6.99 40.48 -23.74
C SER A 124 -8.22 40.98 -24.50
N LYS A 125 -9.32 41.30 -23.81
CA LYS A 125 -10.54 41.87 -24.42
C LYS A 125 -10.59 43.39 -24.37
N LEU A 126 -9.75 44.00 -23.55
CA LEU A 126 -9.62 45.45 -23.38
C LEU A 126 -8.55 46.07 -24.30
N ALA A 127 -7.59 45.26 -24.74
CA ALA A 127 -6.67 45.58 -25.83
C ALA A 127 -7.30 45.27 -27.20
#